data_AF-A0A7L3FEZ8-F1
#
_entry.id   AF-A0A7L3FEZ8-F1
#
_cell.length_a   1.000
_cell.length_b   1.000
_cell.length_c   1.000
_cell.angle_alpha   90.00
_cell.angle_beta   90.00
_cell.angle_gamma   90.00
#
_symmetry.space_group_name_H-M   'P 1'
#
loop_
_entity.id
_entity.type
_entity.pdbx_description
1 polymer ?
#
loop_
_entity_poly.entity_id
_entity_poly.type
_entity_poly.pdbx_seq_one_letter_code
_entity_poly.pdbx_strand_id
1 'polypeptide(L)'
;EFFDKAGLELILPFGGLRGRGAMKQDPPVVRDLHLSLEDLFHGCTKKIKISRRVLNEDGQTSTMRDKILSIEVQPGWQQGTRITFEREGDQGPNIIPSDITFVVQEKLHPRFKRVDDNLIYVTTIPLGKALTGCRVDVQTLDGRLLNIPINDIVDPKYCKVVPGEGMPLLQDPRRKGDLLLCFNICFPKNLTPEKKLLLKRALLS
;
A
#
# COMPACT_ATOMS: atom_id res chain seq x y z
N GLU A 1 50.01 -41.02 12.83
CA GLU A 1 48.81 -41.73 12.36
C GLU A 1 48.11 -42.27 13.60
N PHE A 2 46.87 -41.86 13.87
CA PHE A 2 46.16 -42.22 15.10
C PHE A 2 44.88 -42.97 14.72
N PHE A 3 44.87 -44.28 14.96
CA PHE A 3 43.71 -45.17 14.82
C PHE A 3 43.06 -45.42 16.18
N ASP A 4 41.75 -45.72 16.19
CA ASP A 4 41.06 -46.26 17.37
C ASP A 4 41.29 -47.77 17.53
N LYS A 5 40.90 -48.34 18.67
CA LYS A 5 41.14 -49.75 19.04
C LYS A 5 40.38 -50.80 18.19
N ALA A 6 39.58 -50.41 17.21
CA ALA A 6 38.85 -51.30 16.30
C ALA A 6 39.32 -51.22 14.83
N GLY A 7 40.34 -50.41 14.51
CA GLY A 7 40.96 -50.40 13.18
C GLY A 7 40.06 -49.88 12.04
N LEU A 8 38.96 -49.19 12.36
CA LEU A 8 38.12 -48.52 11.35
C LEU A 8 38.58 -47.07 11.17
N GLU A 9 38.64 -46.59 9.93
CA GLU A 9 38.94 -45.19 9.62
C GLU A 9 37.90 -44.26 10.27
N LEU A 10 38.36 -43.29 11.05
CA LEU A 10 37.54 -42.21 11.55
C LEU A 10 37.14 -41.31 10.36
N ILE A 11 35.85 -41.31 10.03
CA ILE A 11 35.25 -40.35 9.09
C ILE A 11 35.36 -38.96 9.72
N LEU A 12 36.41 -38.21 9.39
CA LEU A 12 36.52 -36.80 9.72
C LEU A 12 35.45 -36.02 8.91
N PRO A 13 34.80 -34.99 9.47
CA PRO A 13 33.77 -34.21 8.79
C PRO A 13 34.36 -33.25 7.73
N PHE A 14 35.63 -33.43 7.35
CA PHE A 14 36.28 -32.65 6.31
C PHE A 14 36.09 -33.34 4.96
N GLY A 15 35.17 -32.79 4.17
CA GLY A 15 34.78 -33.30 2.86
C GLY A 15 35.96 -33.47 1.91
N GLY A 16 36.00 -34.63 1.24
CA GLY A 16 37.03 -34.97 0.27
C GLY A 16 37.00 -34.14 -1.02
N LEU A 17 38.08 -34.27 -1.79
CA LEU A 17 38.46 -33.56 -3.03
C LEU A 17 37.51 -33.66 -4.24
N ARG A 18 36.26 -34.13 -4.07
CA ARG A 18 35.25 -34.24 -5.15
C ARG A 18 33.84 -33.82 -4.74
N GLY A 19 33.71 -32.92 -3.77
CA GLY A 19 32.42 -32.28 -3.47
C GLY A 19 32.10 -31.16 -4.46
N ARG A 20 31.47 -31.46 -5.61
CA ARG A 20 30.65 -30.45 -6.29
C ARG A 20 29.46 -30.19 -5.37
N GLY A 21 29.61 -29.25 -4.44
CA GLY A 21 28.55 -28.83 -3.52
C GLY A 21 27.30 -28.48 -4.33
N ALA A 22 26.16 -29.07 -3.96
CA ALA A 22 24.89 -28.77 -4.60
C ALA A 22 24.61 -27.26 -4.51
N MET A 23 24.12 -26.68 -5.61
CA MET A 23 23.75 -25.26 -5.62
C MET A 23 22.61 -25.04 -4.61
N LYS A 24 22.81 -24.11 -3.69
CA LYS A 24 21.80 -23.74 -2.68
C LYS A 24 21.17 -22.41 -3.08
N GLN A 25 19.84 -22.33 -3.01
CA GLN A 25 19.09 -21.10 -3.21
C GLN A 25 18.61 -20.59 -1.86
N ASP A 26 18.90 -19.33 -1.56
CA ASP A 26 18.41 -18.65 -0.36
C ASP A 26 16.92 -18.28 -0.51
N PRO A 27 16.17 -18.14 0.58
CA PRO A 27 14.75 -17.77 0.51
C PRO A 27 14.54 -16.41 -0.17
N PRO A 28 13.41 -16.20 -0.87
CA PRO A 28 13.10 -14.93 -1.52
C PRO A 28 13.06 -13.76 -0.52
N VAL A 29 13.66 -12.62 -0.88
CA VAL A 29 13.65 -11.42 -0.05
C VAL A 29 12.40 -10.61 -0.37
N VAL A 30 11.51 -10.44 0.61
CA VAL A 30 10.30 -9.62 0.46
C VAL A 30 10.50 -8.27 1.13
N ARG A 31 10.16 -7.17 0.44
CA ARG A 31 10.26 -5.79 0.94
C ARG A 31 8.97 -5.03 0.68
N ASP A 32 8.57 -4.18 1.61
CA ASP A 32 7.40 -3.32 1.42
C ASP A 32 7.75 -2.05 0.64
N LEU A 33 6.96 -1.74 -0.38
CA LEU A 33 7.01 -0.51 -1.16
C LEU A 33 5.84 0.39 -0.75
N HIS A 34 6.11 1.35 0.13
CA HIS A 34 5.08 2.27 0.63
C HIS A 34 4.83 3.41 -0.35
N LEU A 35 3.61 3.48 -0.90
CA LEU A 35 3.18 4.48 -1.89
C LEU A 35 2.01 5.31 -1.35
N SER A 36 1.97 6.60 -1.68
CA SER A 36 0.79 7.42 -1.35
C SER A 36 -0.34 7.20 -2.34
N LEU A 37 -1.55 7.67 -2.03
CA LEU A 37 -2.66 7.60 -2.98
C LEU A 37 -2.38 8.43 -4.24
N GLU A 38 -1.66 9.55 -4.12
CA GLU A 38 -1.24 10.36 -5.26
C GLU A 38 -0.26 9.63 -6.18
N ASP A 39 0.70 8.88 -5.61
CA ASP A 39 1.62 8.02 -6.36
C ASP A 39 0.84 6.96 -7.15
N LEU A 40 -0.18 6.34 -6.52
CA LEU A 40 -1.01 5.30 -7.13
C LEU A 40 -2.07 5.87 -8.10
N PHE A 41 -2.40 7.14 -7.98
CA PHE A 41 -3.37 7.82 -8.84
C PHE A 41 -2.72 8.31 -10.15
N HIS A 42 -1.52 8.90 -10.07
CA HIS A 42 -0.84 9.43 -11.25
C HIS A 42 0.14 8.43 -11.88
N GLY A 43 0.56 7.42 -11.12
CA GLY A 43 1.75 6.63 -11.43
C GLY A 43 3.03 7.41 -11.12
N CYS A 44 4.12 6.69 -10.84
CA CYS A 44 5.43 7.31 -10.61
C CYS A 44 6.58 6.30 -10.80
N THR A 45 7.81 6.80 -10.89
CA THR A 45 9.00 5.95 -10.87
C THR A 45 9.65 6.00 -9.50
N LYS A 46 9.69 4.87 -8.78
CA LYS A 46 10.44 4.75 -7.52
C LYS A 46 11.79 4.09 -7.76
N LYS A 47 12.86 4.77 -7.36
CA LYS A 47 14.23 4.23 -7.39
C LYS A 47 14.62 3.78 -5.99
N ILE A 48 14.96 2.50 -5.85
CA ILE A 48 15.30 1.87 -4.57
C ILE A 48 16.74 1.40 -4.66
N LYS A 49 17.58 1.86 -3.72
CA LYS A 49 18.94 1.39 -3.57
C LYS A 49 18.94 0.09 -2.75
N ILE A 50 19.52 -0.96 -3.31
CA ILE A 50 19.83 -2.20 -2.62
C ILE A 50 21.34 -2.32 -2.47
N SER A 51 21.78 -2.96 -1.38
CA SER A 51 23.17 -3.37 -1.17
C SER A 51 23.18 -4.88 -1.17
N ARG A 52 24.01 -5.47 -2.03
CA ARG A 52 24.11 -6.93 -2.18
C ARG A 52 25.56 -7.36 -2.27
N ARG A 53 25.82 -8.59 -1.85
CA ARG A 53 27.09 -9.27 -2.07
C ARG A 53 27.22 -9.68 -3.54
N VAL A 54 28.35 -9.38 -4.16
CA VAL A 54 28.67 -9.76 -5.54
C VAL A 54 29.96 -10.59 -5.54
N LEU A 55 29.97 -11.72 -6.26
CA LEU A 55 31.15 -12.58 -6.38
C LEU A 55 32.20 -11.86 -7.24
N ASN A 56 33.44 -11.85 -6.77
CA ASN A 56 34.56 -11.26 -7.52
C ASN A 56 35.03 -12.21 -8.63
N GLU A 57 35.86 -11.70 -9.54
CA GLU A 57 36.37 -12.47 -10.69
C GLU A 57 37.20 -13.70 -10.29
N ASP A 58 37.74 -13.70 -9.07
CA ASP A 58 38.47 -14.84 -8.49
C ASP A 58 37.58 -16.05 -8.16
N GLY A 59 36.25 -15.89 -8.21
CA GLY A 59 35.27 -16.94 -7.94
C GLY A 59 35.23 -17.41 -6.48
N GLN A 60 35.99 -16.78 -5.59
CA GLN A 60 36.15 -17.21 -4.18
C GLN A 60 35.79 -16.09 -3.20
N THR A 61 36.14 -14.84 -3.50
CA THR A 61 35.85 -13.71 -2.61
C THR A 61 34.63 -12.93 -3.08
N SER A 62 34.02 -12.18 -2.16
CA SER A 62 32.80 -11.44 -2.44
C SER A 62 32.87 -10.02 -1.87
N THR A 63 32.39 -9.03 -2.63
CA THR A 63 32.34 -7.63 -2.22
C THR A 63 30.91 -7.11 -2.13
N MET A 64 30.64 -6.18 -1.19
CA MET A 64 29.35 -5.48 -1.15
C MET A 64 29.29 -4.45 -2.26
N ARG A 65 28.24 -4.48 -3.07
CA ARG A 65 27.97 -3.49 -4.12
C ARG A 65 26.55 -2.99 -4.03
N ASP A 66 26.41 -1.69 -4.28
CA ASP A 66 25.12 -1.03 -4.35
C ASP A 66 24.56 -1.08 -5.77
N LYS A 67 23.24 -1.30 -5.88
CA LYS A 67 22.51 -1.24 -7.14
C LYS A 67 21.20 -0.50 -6.95
N ILE A 68 20.81 0.28 -7.96
CA ILE A 68 19.51 0.98 -7.96
C ILE A 68 18.53 0.16 -8.79
N LEU A 69 17.43 -0.27 -8.19
CA LEU A 69 16.30 -0.87 -8.85
C LEU A 69 15.25 0.22 -9.13
N SER A 70 14.73 0.27 -10.36
CA SER A 70 13.71 1.23 -10.76
C SER A 70 12.37 0.51 -10.91
N ILE A 71 11.35 0.98 -10.19
CA ILE A 71 9.99 0.44 -10.23
C ILE A 71 9.08 1.49 -10.86
N GLU A 72 8.46 1.14 -11.97
CA GLU A 72 7.45 1.96 -12.64
C GLU A 72 6.06 1.64 -12.09
N VAL A 73 5.62 2.44 -11.13
CA VAL A 73 4.29 2.34 -10.52
C VAL A 73 3.26 2.76 -11.54
N GLN A 74 2.36 1.85 -11.90
CA GLN A 74 1.26 2.13 -12.81
C GLN A 74 0.06 2.72 -12.05
N PRO A 75 -0.69 3.65 -12.66
CA PRO A 75 -1.94 4.14 -12.11
C PRO A 75 -2.90 3.00 -11.79
N GLY A 76 -3.57 3.08 -10.65
CA GLY A 76 -4.56 2.10 -10.23
C GLY A 76 -4.00 0.84 -9.57
N TRP A 77 -2.67 0.68 -9.44
CA TRP A 77 -2.07 -0.40 -8.65
C TRP A 77 -2.71 -0.49 -7.26
N GLN A 78 -3.05 -1.70 -6.85
CA GLN A 78 -3.72 -1.97 -5.57
C GLN A 78 -2.72 -2.46 -4.52
N GLN A 79 -3.07 -2.30 -3.26
CA GLN A 79 -2.33 -2.92 -2.15
C GLN A 79 -2.09 -4.41 -2.41
N GLY A 80 -0.86 -4.88 -2.15
CA GLY A 80 -0.48 -6.27 -2.37
C GLY A 80 0.08 -6.58 -3.76
N THR A 81 0.07 -5.62 -4.69
CA THR A 81 0.75 -5.77 -5.99
C THR A 81 2.23 -6.15 -5.78
N ARG A 82 2.69 -7.20 -6.47
CA ARG A 82 4.05 -7.75 -6.32
C ARG A 82 4.92 -7.43 -7.53
N ILE A 83 6.14 -6.98 -7.26
CA ILE A 83 7.15 -6.66 -8.27
C ILE A 83 8.40 -7.46 -7.95
N THR A 84 8.74 -8.43 -8.80
CA THR A 84 9.88 -9.33 -8.58
C THR A 84 11.05 -8.91 -9.46
N PHE A 85 12.21 -8.73 -8.85
CA PHE A 85 13.49 -8.61 -9.54
C PHE A 85 14.26 -9.91 -9.37
N GLU A 86 14.41 -10.64 -10.47
CA GLU A 86 15.05 -11.94 -10.48
C GLU A 86 16.54 -11.84 -10.19
N ARG A 87 17.05 -12.73 -9.32
CA ARG A 87 18.48 -12.87 -9.01
C ARG A 87 19.18 -11.60 -8.54
N GLU A 88 18.44 -10.67 -7.93
CA GLU A 88 19.00 -9.43 -7.38
C GLU A 88 19.53 -9.56 -5.94
N GLY A 89 19.38 -10.72 -5.31
CA GLY A 89 19.91 -11.04 -3.98
C GLY A 89 21.43 -11.20 -3.93
N ASP A 90 21.91 -11.71 -2.79
CA ASP A 90 23.34 -11.93 -2.55
C ASP A 90 23.91 -13.04 -3.43
N GLN A 91 25.11 -12.81 -3.97
CA GLN A 91 25.86 -13.77 -4.76
C GLN A 91 26.98 -14.39 -3.93
N GLY A 92 27.26 -15.68 -4.17
CA GLY A 92 28.37 -16.39 -3.55
C GLY A 92 28.74 -17.67 -4.31
N PRO A 93 29.86 -18.32 -3.94
CA PRO A 93 30.26 -19.57 -4.57
C PRO A 93 29.18 -20.65 -4.39
N ASN A 94 28.76 -21.29 -5.48
CA ASN A 94 27.69 -22.30 -5.48
C ASN A 94 26.33 -21.82 -4.92
N ILE A 95 26.05 -20.52 -4.95
CA ILE A 95 24.76 -19.93 -4.54
C ILE A 95 24.06 -19.34 -5.77
N ILE A 96 22.79 -19.71 -5.96
CA ILE A 96 21.92 -19.02 -6.93
C ILE A 96 21.36 -17.78 -6.22
N PRO A 97 21.60 -16.57 -6.73
CA PRO A 97 21.10 -15.36 -6.09
C PRO A 97 19.57 -15.40 -5.98
N SER A 98 19.05 -15.01 -4.82
CA SER A 98 17.61 -15.01 -4.58
C SER A 98 16.93 -13.84 -5.29
N ASP A 99 15.62 -13.98 -5.47
CA ASP A 99 14.79 -12.91 -6.04
C ASP A 99 14.43 -11.90 -4.95
N ILE A 100 14.30 -10.63 -5.35
CA ILE A 100 13.79 -9.57 -4.48
C ILE A 100 12.39 -9.21 -4.94
N THR A 101 11.40 -9.44 -4.08
CA THR A 101 9.99 -9.08 -4.33
C THR A 101 9.62 -7.86 -3.52
N PHE A 102 9.17 -6.80 -4.20
CA PHE A 102 8.53 -5.66 -3.56
C PHE A 102 7.02 -5.85 -3.52
N VAL A 103 6.39 -5.60 -2.38
CA VAL A 103 4.94 -5.64 -2.19
C VAL A 103 4.44 -4.22 -1.95
N VAL A 104 3.52 -3.76 -2.78
CA VAL A 104 2.93 -2.43 -2.63
C VAL A 104 2.12 -2.35 -1.33
N GLN A 105 2.44 -1.35 -0.52
CA GLN A 105 1.69 -0.95 0.66
C GLN A 105 1.18 0.47 0.51
N GLU A 106 -0.08 0.69 0.85
CA GLU A 106 -0.70 2.02 0.79
C GLU A 106 -0.40 2.79 2.07
N LYS A 107 0.08 4.02 1.91
CA LYS A 107 0.23 4.96 3.03
C LYS A 107 -1.13 5.49 3.43
N LEU A 108 -1.33 5.69 4.74
CA LEU A 108 -2.50 6.37 5.24
C LEU A 108 -2.56 7.80 4.67
N HIS A 109 -3.69 8.14 4.06
CA HIS A 109 -3.93 9.47 3.50
C HIS A 109 -4.81 10.29 4.47
N PRO A 110 -4.51 11.60 4.68
CA PRO A 110 -5.20 12.41 5.69
C PRO A 110 -6.68 12.66 5.41
N ARG A 111 -7.10 12.61 4.14
CA ARG A 111 -8.49 12.93 3.72
C ARG A 111 -9.27 11.75 3.18
N PHE A 112 -8.58 10.72 2.71
CA PHE A 112 -9.20 9.66 1.90
C PHE A 112 -8.80 8.31 2.45
N LYS A 113 -9.75 7.39 2.43
CA LYS A 113 -9.50 5.97 2.61
C LYS A 113 -9.87 5.26 1.32
N ARG A 114 -8.92 4.56 0.70
CA ARG A 114 -9.20 3.76 -0.49
C ARG A 114 -9.93 2.48 -0.09
N VAL A 115 -10.91 2.09 -0.90
CA VAL A 115 -11.56 0.77 -0.88
C VAL A 115 -11.71 0.34 -2.33
N ASP A 116 -10.95 -0.68 -2.72
CA ASP A 116 -10.82 -1.10 -4.12
C ASP A 116 -10.44 0.08 -5.02
N ASP A 117 -11.26 0.39 -6.03
CA ASP A 117 -11.04 1.54 -6.93
C ASP A 117 -11.76 2.81 -6.47
N ASN A 118 -12.45 2.76 -5.32
CA ASN A 118 -13.21 3.88 -4.78
C ASN A 118 -12.44 4.61 -3.67
N LEU A 119 -12.80 5.86 -3.44
CA LEU A 119 -12.28 6.67 -2.34
C LEU A 119 -13.39 7.00 -1.37
N ILE A 120 -13.16 6.81 -0.07
CA ILE A 120 -14.06 7.24 1.00
C ILE A 120 -13.53 8.57 1.55
N TYR A 121 -14.40 9.57 1.61
CA TYR A 121 -14.16 10.83 2.29
C TYR A 121 -15.19 11.02 3.39
N VAL A 122 -14.72 11.19 4.63
CA VAL A 122 -15.62 11.41 5.78
C VAL A 122 -15.58 12.87 6.16
N THR A 123 -16.71 13.55 6.02
CA THR A 123 -16.87 14.95 6.44
C THR A 123 -17.72 15.06 7.68
N THR A 124 -17.44 16.07 8.52
CA THR A 124 -18.23 16.31 9.72
C THR A 124 -19.16 17.50 9.50
N ILE A 125 -20.46 17.31 9.73
CA ILE A 125 -21.48 18.35 9.56
C ILE A 125 -22.35 18.49 10.82
N PRO A 126 -22.83 19.69 11.16
CA PRO A 126 -23.78 19.87 12.25
C PRO A 126 -25.16 19.31 11.85
N LEU A 127 -25.92 18.83 12.84
CA LEU A 127 -27.27 18.29 12.64
C LEU A 127 -28.19 19.21 11.81
N GLY A 128 -28.12 20.53 12.02
CA GLY A 128 -28.92 21.47 11.23
C GLY A 128 -28.65 21.35 9.73
N LYS A 129 -27.37 21.30 9.31
CA LYS A 129 -26.98 21.11 7.91
C LYS A 129 -27.34 19.72 7.38
N ALA A 130 -27.34 18.71 8.24
CA ALA A 130 -27.78 17.36 7.87
C ALA A 130 -29.28 17.32 7.54
N LEU A 131 -30.09 18.13 8.22
CA LEU A 131 -31.55 18.19 8.02
C LEU A 131 -31.98 19.19 6.92
N THR A 132 -31.25 20.29 6.72
CA THR A 132 -31.63 21.37 5.80
C THR A 132 -30.88 21.36 4.47
N GLY A 133 -29.92 20.45 4.30
CA GLY A 133 -29.00 20.42 3.17
C GLY A 133 -27.76 21.29 3.38
N CYS A 134 -26.69 20.97 2.66
CA CYS A 134 -25.43 21.70 2.68
C CYS A 134 -24.62 21.52 1.39
N ARG A 135 -23.48 22.20 1.30
CA ARG A 135 -22.48 21.99 0.23
C ARG A 135 -21.18 21.56 0.88
N VAL A 136 -20.51 20.58 0.28
CA VAL A 136 -19.24 20.06 0.77
C VAL A 136 -18.18 20.31 -0.29
N ASP A 137 -17.11 20.98 0.13
CA ASP A 137 -15.94 21.19 -0.71
C ASP A 137 -14.94 20.06 -0.47
N VAL A 138 -14.54 19.37 -1.53
CA VAL A 138 -13.59 18.26 -1.49
C VAL A 138 -12.43 18.56 -2.42
N GLN A 139 -11.22 18.59 -1.87
CA GLN A 139 -9.99 18.67 -2.66
C GLN A 139 -9.57 17.26 -3.10
N THR A 140 -9.68 16.99 -4.40
CA THR A 140 -9.40 15.70 -5.03
C THR A 140 -7.90 15.41 -5.13
N LEU A 141 -7.53 14.17 -5.47
CA LEU A 141 -6.12 13.76 -5.61
C LEU A 141 -5.40 14.44 -6.79
N ASP A 142 -6.14 14.86 -7.82
CA ASP A 142 -5.62 15.63 -8.96
C ASP A 142 -5.56 17.15 -8.69
N GLY A 143 -5.89 17.59 -7.46
CA GLY A 143 -5.78 18.98 -7.02
C GLY A 143 -6.98 19.88 -7.36
N ARG A 144 -8.04 19.36 -8.01
CA ARG A 144 -9.28 20.10 -8.22
C ARG A 144 -10.04 20.29 -6.90
N LEU A 145 -10.88 21.33 -6.86
CA LEU A 145 -11.84 21.56 -5.78
C LEU A 145 -13.24 21.24 -6.29
N LEU A 146 -13.83 20.16 -5.78
CA LEU A 146 -15.20 19.78 -6.09
C LEU A 146 -16.16 20.38 -5.07
N ASN A 147 -17.18 21.08 -5.53
CA ASN A 147 -18.26 21.58 -4.70
C ASN A 147 -19.51 20.70 -4.89
N ILE A 148 -19.78 19.84 -3.91
CA ILE A 148 -20.82 18.81 -3.99
C ILE A 148 -22.05 19.28 -3.19
N PRO A 149 -23.20 19.54 -3.84
CA PRO A 149 -24.44 19.88 -3.15
C PRO A 149 -25.09 18.63 -2.56
N ILE A 150 -25.53 18.74 -1.30
CA ILE A 150 -26.26 17.72 -0.56
C ILE A 150 -27.63 18.31 -0.25
N ASN A 151 -28.62 17.91 -1.06
CA ASN A 151 -29.99 18.40 -0.95
C ASN A 151 -30.89 17.47 -0.12
N ASP A 152 -30.51 16.20 -0.03
CA ASP A 152 -31.25 15.19 0.73
C ASP A 152 -30.95 15.30 2.23
N ILE A 153 -31.84 14.73 3.05
CA ILE A 153 -31.59 14.57 4.48
C ILE A 153 -30.45 13.56 4.68
N VAL A 154 -29.43 13.96 5.42
CA VAL A 154 -28.28 13.13 5.77
C VAL A 154 -28.53 12.45 7.11
N ASP A 155 -28.73 11.14 7.08
CA ASP A 155 -28.73 10.30 8.29
C ASP A 155 -27.32 9.72 8.56
N PRO A 156 -27.06 9.14 9.74
CA PRO A 156 -25.73 8.61 10.09
C PRO A 156 -25.17 7.53 9.16
N LYS A 157 -26.01 6.84 8.39
CA LYS A 157 -25.59 5.81 7.41
C LYS A 157 -25.58 6.33 5.98
N TYR A 158 -26.02 7.56 5.75
CA TYR A 158 -26.05 8.17 4.43
C TYR A 158 -24.62 8.36 3.90
N CYS A 159 -24.41 7.89 2.67
CA CYS A 159 -23.22 8.23 1.88
C CYS A 159 -23.67 8.66 0.49
N LYS A 160 -23.14 9.79 0.03
CA LYS A 160 -23.35 10.30 -1.32
C LYS A 160 -22.28 9.73 -2.25
N VAL A 161 -22.71 9.07 -3.33
CA VAL A 161 -21.80 8.65 -4.40
C VAL A 161 -21.59 9.81 -5.36
N VAL A 162 -20.32 10.11 -5.65
CA VAL A 162 -19.91 11.04 -6.71
C VAL A 162 -19.17 10.22 -7.77
N PRO A 163 -19.84 9.92 -8.90
CA PRO A 163 -19.30 9.02 -9.90
C PRO A 163 -18.01 9.52 -10.54
N GLY A 164 -17.04 8.63 -10.76
CA GLY A 164 -15.82 8.92 -11.52
C GLY A 164 -14.77 9.77 -10.78
N GLU A 165 -14.94 10.00 -9.48
CA GLU A 165 -14.02 10.79 -8.63
C GLU A 165 -13.20 9.90 -7.66
N GLY A 166 -13.09 8.61 -7.95
CA GLY A 166 -12.25 7.63 -7.24
C GLY A 166 -10.86 7.43 -7.85
N MET A 167 -10.29 6.24 -7.65
CA MET A 167 -8.98 5.85 -8.20
C MET A 167 -9.09 5.38 -9.66
N PRO A 168 -8.04 5.52 -10.48
CA PRO A 168 -8.01 4.96 -11.83
C PRO A 168 -8.14 3.44 -11.82
N LEU A 169 -8.85 2.89 -12.80
CA LEU A 169 -8.95 1.44 -12.98
C LEU A 169 -7.65 0.90 -13.59
N LEU A 170 -7.14 -0.21 -13.06
CA LEU A 170 -5.91 -0.84 -13.58
C LEU A 170 -6.02 -1.24 -15.07
N GLN A 171 -7.19 -1.66 -15.51
CA GLN A 171 -7.44 -2.11 -16.89
C GLN A 171 -7.61 -0.95 -17.88
N ASP A 172 -8.18 0.17 -17.43
CA ASP A 172 -8.35 1.38 -18.23
C ASP A 172 -8.16 2.61 -17.35
N PRO A 173 -6.94 3.17 -17.29
CA PRO A 173 -6.62 4.33 -16.45
C PRO A 173 -7.42 5.60 -16.79
N ARG A 174 -8.12 5.64 -17.94
CA ARG A 174 -9.00 6.76 -18.30
C ARG A 174 -10.31 6.73 -17.53
N ARG A 175 -10.70 5.56 -17.02
CA ARG A 175 -11.86 5.37 -16.17
C ARG A 175 -11.42 5.38 -14.71
N LYS A 176 -12.30 5.87 -13.85
CA LYS A 176 -12.08 5.91 -12.40
C LYS A 176 -13.25 5.24 -11.69
N GLY A 177 -12.99 4.75 -10.49
CA GLY A 177 -14.05 4.44 -9.54
C GLY A 177 -14.70 5.71 -9.01
N ASP A 178 -15.41 5.59 -7.89
CA ASP A 178 -16.26 6.63 -7.35
C ASP A 178 -15.71 7.19 -6.03
N LEU A 179 -16.14 8.42 -5.72
CA LEU A 179 -15.96 9.02 -4.40
C LEU A 179 -17.21 8.78 -3.56
N LEU A 180 -17.04 8.09 -2.44
CA LEU A 180 -18.06 7.85 -1.42
C LEU A 180 -17.91 8.91 -0.33
N LEU A 181 -18.79 9.90 -0.36
CA LEU A 181 -18.85 10.98 0.62
C LEU A 181 -19.76 10.56 1.78
N CYS A 182 -19.17 10.21 2.92
CA CYS A 182 -19.90 9.82 4.13
C CYS A 182 -19.82 10.92 5.19
N PHE A 183 -20.76 10.91 6.13
CA PHE A 183 -20.96 12.02 7.05
C PHE A 183 -20.90 11.59 8.52
N ASN A 184 -20.16 12.36 9.32
CA ASN A 184 -20.26 12.32 10.77
C ASN A 184 -21.14 13.50 11.23
N ILE A 185 -22.25 13.20 11.89
CA ILE A 185 -23.24 14.21 12.28
C ILE A 185 -22.97 14.67 13.72
N CYS A 186 -22.60 15.94 13.86
CA CYS A 186 -22.43 16.58 15.16
C CYS A 186 -23.76 17.09 15.71
N PHE A 187 -24.25 16.42 16.75
CA PHE A 187 -25.42 16.87 17.50
C PHE A 187 -25.07 18.02 18.45
N PRO A 188 -25.96 19.00 18.62
CA PRO A 188 -25.78 20.04 19.64
C PRO A 188 -25.85 19.41 21.04
N LYS A 189 -24.94 19.82 21.94
CA LYS A 189 -24.91 19.30 23.32
C LYS A 189 -26.14 19.69 24.13
N ASN A 190 -26.68 20.88 23.89
CA ASN A 190 -27.83 21.44 24.59
C ASN A 190 -28.71 22.25 23.63
N LEU A 191 -30.00 22.35 23.94
CA LEU A 191 -30.97 23.18 23.23
C LEU A 191 -31.82 23.96 24.23
N THR A 192 -32.08 25.23 23.94
CA THR A 192 -32.96 26.07 24.76
C THR A 192 -34.42 25.59 24.67
N PRO A 193 -35.26 25.86 25.68
CA PRO A 193 -36.68 25.49 25.64
C PRO A 193 -37.41 25.99 24.39
N GLU A 194 -37.12 27.22 23.96
CA GLU A 194 -37.66 27.82 22.74
C GLU A 194 -37.28 27.04 21.48
N LYS A 195 -36.00 26.68 21.31
CA LYS A 195 -35.52 25.88 20.17
C LYS A 195 -36.16 24.49 20.17
N LYS A 196 -36.32 23.87 21.35
CA LYS A 196 -37.02 22.59 21.48
C LYS A 196 -38.48 22.69 21.06
N LEU A 197 -39.18 23.76 21.42
CA LEU A 197 -40.57 23.98 21.00
C LEU A 197 -40.69 24.12 19.48
N LEU A 198 -39.80 24.91 18.85
CA LEU A 198 -39.76 25.06 17.40
C LEU A 198 -39.49 23.73 16.69
N LEU A 199 -38.53 22.94 17.18
CA LEU A 199 -38.24 21.61 16.62
C LEU A 199 -39.41 20.64 16.79
N LYS A 200 -40.09 20.62 17.94
CA LYS A 200 -41.29 19.80 18.13
C LYS A 200 -42.37 20.16 17.12
N ARG A 201 -42.59 21.46 16.88
CA ARG A 201 -43.58 21.93 15.90
C ARG A 201 -43.19 21.61 14.45
N ALA A 202 -41.90 21.51 14.14
CA ALA A 202 -41.44 21.25 12.77
C ALA A 202 -41.33 19.74 12.46
N LEU A 203 -41.01 18.90 13.46
CA LEU A 203 -40.67 17.49 13.24
C LEU A 203 -41.68 16.49 13.82
N LEU A 204 -42.51 16.92 14.76
CA LEU A 204 -43.46 16.04 15.49
C LEU A 204 -44.92 16.50 15.36
N SER A 205 -45.21 17.50 14.54
CA SER A 205 -46.57 17.98 14.23
C SER A 205 -47.25 17.11 13.19
#